data_AF-A0A5K3FPX7-F1
#
_entry.id   AF-A0A5K3FPX7-F1
#
_cell.length_a   1.000
_cell.length_b   1.000
_cell.length_c   1.000
_cell.angle_alpha   90.00
_cell.angle_beta   90.00
_cell.angle_gamma   90.00
#
_symmetry.space_group_name_H-M   'P 1'
#
loop_
_entity.id
_entity.type
_entity.pdbx_description
1 polymer ?
#
loop_
_entity_poly.entity_id
_entity_poly.type
_entity_poly.pdbx_seq_one_letter_code
_entity_poly.pdbx_strand_id
1 'polypeptide(L)'
;MEIERGNILVAARFVVRELLDYVSTHQLAVVNYDVECENSTNLSTITSRLLCIIECGICHGLAPAAARSSKPVTSIPLPNPWPIISHANIGCRSLVDSVCLFDDIKTGLGRTRLWIRHALMSNLDVIDYRPCIRPLVDASSPCEPPSQTELEARLSAVIEQKTSRVEKLTADLADVTNQKAALESSNADYAAKVSELENRNSRLSNLLVKQSREVQNDLELVRETFKHSNLSLDNQNSELEKRLAEENKRRLVTHSDNEGFLAEQRRQNADLVALNREFSLKLSNVTGELEASHKLTTDLQEKIEGMSTVIGTMDERFTELKESKCAMEQALREAIDRANRADRLCVQLQTDLQANQEFTQNLQAQLDEVCTDYASVAALQENLDRKSQTLRERDAIIAELQTRCSEQEAGLAEMAAQVQSAQLRADRVTEQLRHLQTAQWKHDGEVHACTQCATPFSIARRKVRSWVVWNPTVASFGPPGGGGKGGTSRVVHPLANPPRTPTILENLYWLGRNRCIEVL
;
A
#
# COMPACT_ATOMS: atom_id res chain seq x y z
N MET A 1 1.23 -24.02 9.16
CA MET A 1 0.96 -24.09 7.71
C MET A 1 0.01 -23.02 7.19
N GLU A 2 -1.28 -22.94 7.57
CA GLU A 2 -2.18 -21.93 6.96
C GLU A 2 -1.78 -20.48 7.24
N ILE A 3 -1.37 -20.18 8.49
CA ILE A 3 -0.87 -18.86 8.87
C ILE A 3 0.41 -18.51 8.10
N GLU A 4 1.34 -19.46 7.93
CA GLU A 4 2.60 -19.26 7.21
C GLU A 4 2.37 -19.03 5.71
N ARG A 5 1.45 -19.78 5.09
CA ARG A 5 1.01 -19.54 3.70
C ARG A 5 0.39 -18.16 3.55
N GLY A 6 -0.47 -17.76 4.50
CA GLY A 6 -1.03 -16.42 4.56
C GLY A 6 0.04 -15.35 4.61
N ASN A 7 1.05 -15.52 5.47
CA ASN A 7 2.17 -14.59 5.62
C ASN A 7 3.01 -14.46 4.34
N ILE A 8 3.32 -15.59 3.67
CA ILE A 8 4.07 -15.59 2.40
C ILE A 8 3.27 -14.84 1.31
N LEU A 9 1.96 -15.09 1.21
CA LEU A 9 1.10 -14.41 0.23
C LEU A 9 0.97 -12.91 0.49
N VAL A 10 0.82 -12.51 1.76
CA VAL A 10 0.78 -11.09 2.15
C VAL A 10 2.11 -10.41 1.83
N ALA A 11 3.23 -11.05 2.16
CA ALA A 11 4.56 -10.55 1.82
C ALA A 11 4.77 -10.40 0.31
N ALA A 12 4.33 -11.40 -0.48
CA ALA A 12 4.41 -11.35 -1.94
C ALA A 12 3.58 -10.19 -2.51
N ARG A 13 2.33 -10.02 -2.05
CA ARG A 13 1.46 -8.91 -2.48
C ARG A 13 2.06 -7.55 -2.13
N PHE A 14 2.64 -7.43 -0.93
CA PHE A 14 3.27 -6.19 -0.49
C PHE A 14 4.44 -5.81 -1.40
N VAL A 15 5.35 -6.75 -1.67
CA VAL A 15 6.54 -6.48 -2.49
C VAL A 15 6.20 -6.27 -3.98
N VAL A 16 5.20 -6.97 -4.51
CA VAL A 16 4.71 -6.71 -5.88
C VAL A 16 4.14 -5.29 -5.99
N ARG A 17 3.37 -4.85 -5.00
CA ARG A 17 2.85 -3.47 -4.97
C ARG A 17 3.98 -2.44 -4.87
N GLU A 18 4.97 -2.70 -4.00
CA GLU A 18 6.16 -1.87 -3.86
C GLU A 18 6.95 -1.76 -5.17
N LEU A 19 7.09 -2.87 -5.92
CA LEU A 19 7.73 -2.88 -7.23
C LEU A 19 6.93 -2.09 -8.28
N LEU A 20 5.62 -2.28 -8.34
CA LEU A 20 4.75 -1.58 -9.28
C LEU A 20 4.71 -0.06 -9.01
N ASP A 21 4.67 0.33 -7.74
CA ASP A 21 4.71 1.72 -7.31
C ASP A 21 6.04 2.38 -7.68
N TYR A 22 7.16 1.66 -7.46
CA TYR A 22 8.48 2.13 -7.86
C TYR A 22 8.61 2.31 -9.37
N VAL A 23 8.17 1.32 -10.16
CA VAL A 23 8.18 1.36 -11.64
C VAL A 23 7.31 2.49 -12.17
N SER A 24 6.12 2.68 -11.60
CA SER A 24 5.18 3.75 -11.99
C SER A 24 5.74 5.14 -11.68
N THR A 25 6.31 5.31 -10.49
CA THR A 25 6.90 6.58 -10.04
C THR A 25 8.10 7.01 -10.89
N HIS A 26 8.93 6.05 -11.30
CA HIS A 26 10.16 6.33 -12.06
C HIS A 26 9.99 6.15 -13.58
N GLN A 27 8.77 5.88 -14.06
CA GLN A 27 8.42 5.66 -15.48
C GLN A 27 9.36 4.66 -16.18
N LEU A 28 9.72 3.57 -15.48
CA LEU A 28 10.66 2.60 -16.01
C LEU A 28 9.97 1.70 -17.05
N ALA A 29 10.43 1.77 -18.31
CA ALA A 29 9.95 0.89 -19.37
C ALA A 29 10.43 -0.56 -19.21
N VAL A 30 11.57 -0.77 -18.56
CA VAL A 30 12.19 -2.08 -18.33
C VAL A 30 12.83 -2.11 -16.94
N VAL A 31 12.58 -3.16 -16.18
CA VAL A 31 13.28 -3.44 -14.91
C VAL A 31 14.56 -4.19 -15.23
N ASN A 32 15.69 -3.50 -15.25
CA ASN A 32 16.99 -4.12 -15.50
C ASN A 32 17.65 -4.52 -14.18
N TYR A 33 17.91 -5.82 -14.00
CA TYR A 33 18.61 -6.35 -12.82
C TYR A 33 20.10 -6.40 -13.12
N ASP A 34 20.77 -5.25 -13.04
CA ASP A 34 22.22 -5.16 -13.19
C ASP A 34 22.86 -4.87 -11.83
N VAL A 35 23.72 -5.77 -11.39
CA VAL A 35 24.38 -5.71 -10.06
C VAL A 35 25.42 -4.59 -10.00
N GLU A 36 25.81 -4.03 -11.15
CA GLU A 36 26.91 -3.06 -11.28
C GLU A 36 26.46 -1.58 -11.37
N CYS A 37 25.16 -1.29 -11.36
CA CYS A 37 24.67 0.09 -11.51
C CYS A 37 24.33 0.73 -10.15
N GLU A 38 25.22 1.61 -9.65
CA GLU A 38 25.11 2.29 -8.33
C GLU A 38 23.81 3.09 -8.12
N ASN A 39 23.09 3.43 -9.19
CA ASN A 39 21.84 4.20 -9.14
C ASN A 39 20.56 3.34 -8.96
N SER A 40 20.66 2.00 -8.95
CA SER A 40 19.50 1.08 -8.91
C SER A 40 19.35 0.30 -7.59
N THR A 41 20.01 0.73 -6.51
CA THR A 41 20.06 0.01 -5.22
C THR A 41 18.68 -0.32 -4.64
N ASN A 42 17.70 0.56 -4.82
CA ASN A 42 16.33 0.32 -4.34
C ASN A 42 15.59 -0.71 -5.21
N LEU A 43 15.66 -0.60 -6.54
CA LEU A 43 15.01 -1.54 -7.46
C LEU A 43 15.60 -2.94 -7.32
N SER A 44 16.92 -3.06 -7.30
CA SER A 44 17.62 -4.34 -7.08
C SER A 44 17.28 -4.97 -5.74
N THR A 45 17.09 -4.17 -4.68
CA THR A 45 16.64 -4.64 -3.37
C THR A 45 15.20 -5.16 -3.41
N ILE A 46 14.28 -4.42 -4.05
CA ILE A 46 12.87 -4.82 -4.18
C ILE A 46 12.75 -6.10 -5.02
N THR A 47 13.44 -6.17 -6.15
CA THR A 47 13.47 -7.37 -7.02
C THR A 47 14.09 -8.56 -6.30
N SER A 48 15.17 -8.37 -5.54
CA SER A 48 15.79 -9.45 -4.76
C SER A 48 14.86 -9.96 -3.66
N ARG A 49 14.15 -9.07 -2.97
CA ARG A 49 13.11 -9.43 -1.98
C ARG A 49 11.99 -10.23 -2.63
N LEU A 50 11.51 -9.82 -3.80
CA LEU A 50 10.46 -10.53 -4.54
C LEU A 50 10.89 -11.95 -4.90
N LEU A 51 12.09 -12.11 -5.45
CA LEU A 51 12.64 -13.42 -5.82
C LEU A 51 12.78 -14.34 -4.60
N CYS A 52 13.26 -13.82 -3.47
CA CYS A 52 13.35 -14.58 -2.22
C CYS A 52 11.98 -15.03 -1.71
N ILE A 53 10.95 -14.18 -1.78
CA ILE A 53 9.60 -14.54 -1.32
C ILE A 53 8.99 -15.62 -2.22
N ILE A 54 9.15 -15.51 -3.54
CA ILE A 54 8.69 -16.53 -4.49
C ILE A 54 9.40 -17.86 -4.23
N GLU A 55 10.72 -17.83 -4.01
CA GLU A 55 11.51 -19.02 -3.64
C GLU A 55 11.00 -19.66 -2.34
N CYS A 56 10.77 -18.87 -1.29
CA CYS A 56 10.20 -19.33 -0.03
C CYS A 56 8.82 -19.96 -0.23
N GLY A 57 7.97 -19.37 -1.09
CA GLY A 57 6.64 -19.90 -1.41
C GLY A 57 6.70 -21.25 -2.12
N ILE A 58 7.58 -21.41 -3.11
CA ILE A 58 7.75 -22.67 -3.85
C ILE A 58 8.36 -23.75 -2.95
N CYS A 59 9.25 -23.37 -2.02
CA CYS A 59 9.86 -24.30 -1.08
C CYS A 59 8.96 -24.66 0.11
N HIS A 60 7.87 -23.91 0.34
CA HIS A 60 7.03 -24.09 1.51
C HIS A 60 6.29 -25.43 1.48
N GLY A 61 6.52 -26.26 2.50
CA GLY A 61 5.91 -27.58 2.61
C GLY A 61 6.57 -28.69 1.78
N LEU A 62 7.72 -28.41 1.15
CA LEU A 62 8.51 -29.46 0.48
C LEU A 62 9.25 -30.30 1.52
N ALA A 63 9.06 -31.61 1.43
CA ALA A 63 9.88 -32.55 2.19
C ALA A 63 11.34 -32.45 1.68
N PRO A 64 12.35 -32.36 2.57
CA PRO A 64 13.74 -32.43 2.16
C PRO A 64 13.98 -33.72 1.38
N ALA A 65 14.64 -33.63 0.23
CA ALA A 65 14.89 -34.79 -0.61
C ALA A 65 15.64 -35.85 0.21
N ALA A 66 14.99 -36.97 0.50
CA ALA A 66 15.64 -38.11 1.14
C ALA A 66 16.77 -38.58 0.23
N ALA A 67 18.01 -38.31 0.64
CA ALA A 67 19.19 -38.75 -0.07
C ALA A 67 19.17 -40.28 -0.14
N ARG A 68 18.85 -40.82 -1.32
CA ARG A 68 19.16 -42.22 -1.66
C ARG A 68 20.67 -42.31 -1.89
N SER A 69 21.45 -42.21 -0.82
CA SER A 69 22.90 -42.33 -0.85
C SER A 69 23.40 -42.73 0.54
N SER A 70 24.02 -43.91 0.62
CA SER A 70 24.57 -44.56 1.81
C SER A 70 25.85 -43.89 2.35
N LYS A 71 25.92 -42.55 2.35
CA LYS A 71 27.04 -41.80 2.93
C LYS A 71 26.53 -40.76 3.93
N PRO A 72 27.22 -40.58 5.07
CA PRO A 72 26.83 -39.60 6.08
C PRO A 72 27.04 -38.20 5.50
N VAL A 73 25.95 -37.48 5.28
CA VAL A 73 25.98 -36.10 4.77
C VAL A 73 26.01 -35.16 5.96
N THR A 74 27.09 -34.39 6.10
CA THR A 74 27.33 -33.36 7.13
C THR A 74 26.60 -32.04 6.86
N SER A 75 25.62 -32.01 5.94
CA SER A 75 24.86 -30.82 5.59
C SER A 75 23.36 -31.11 5.53
N ILE A 76 22.57 -30.23 6.16
CA ILE A 76 21.10 -30.26 6.15
C ILE A 76 20.60 -30.38 4.70
N PRO A 77 19.73 -31.34 4.36
CA PRO A 77 19.21 -31.49 3.00
C PRO A 77 18.40 -30.26 2.60
N LEU A 78 18.88 -29.50 1.62
CA LEU A 78 18.16 -28.36 1.07
C LEU A 78 16.90 -28.82 0.31
N PRO A 79 15.78 -28.07 0.43
CA PRO A 79 14.59 -28.34 -0.38
C PRO A 79 14.92 -28.18 -1.87
N ASN A 80 14.48 -29.15 -2.69
CA ASN A 80 14.68 -29.14 -4.14
C ASN A 80 13.34 -28.98 -4.86
N PRO A 81 12.95 -27.74 -5.21
CA PRO A 81 11.69 -27.47 -5.91
C PRO A 81 11.70 -27.80 -7.41
N TRP A 82 12.87 -28.05 -8.01
CA TRP A 82 13.00 -28.24 -9.47
C TRP A 82 12.14 -29.36 -10.05
N PRO A 83 12.07 -30.57 -9.45
CA PRO A 83 11.23 -31.64 -9.98
C PRO A 83 9.76 -31.25 -10.04
N ILE A 84 9.26 -30.41 -9.14
CA ILE A 84 7.85 -30.01 -9.16
C ILE A 84 7.62 -29.09 -10.36
N ILE A 85 8.50 -28.11 -10.56
CA ILE A 85 8.40 -27.17 -11.70
C ILE A 85 8.55 -27.92 -13.04
N SER A 86 9.49 -28.86 -13.14
CA SER A 86 9.71 -29.62 -14.38
C SER A 86 8.56 -30.56 -14.74
N HIS A 87 7.86 -31.13 -13.74
CA HIS A 87 6.74 -32.06 -13.97
C HIS A 87 5.37 -31.38 -14.00
N ALA A 88 5.18 -30.27 -13.28
CA ALA A 88 3.88 -29.62 -13.15
C ALA A 88 3.50 -28.77 -14.38
N ASN A 89 4.39 -28.63 -15.36
CA ASN A 89 4.18 -27.82 -16.58
C ASN A 89 3.59 -26.44 -16.27
N ILE A 90 4.08 -25.82 -15.19
CA ILE A 90 3.66 -24.49 -14.74
C ILE A 90 4.26 -23.51 -15.75
N GLY A 91 3.50 -23.13 -16.78
CA GLY A 91 3.94 -22.22 -17.84
C GLY A 91 4.33 -22.94 -19.16
N CYS A 92 5.15 -22.27 -19.97
CA CYS A 92 5.53 -22.75 -21.29
C CYS A 92 6.65 -23.80 -21.20
N ARG A 93 6.45 -24.98 -21.82
CA ARG A 93 7.42 -26.10 -21.81
C ARG A 93 8.81 -25.69 -22.35
N SER A 94 8.83 -24.75 -23.30
CA SER A 94 10.07 -24.18 -23.84
C SER A 94 10.95 -23.49 -22.79
N LEU A 95 10.37 -23.00 -21.69
CA LEU A 95 11.11 -22.35 -20.60
C LEU A 95 11.83 -23.37 -19.72
N VAL A 96 11.17 -24.51 -19.46
CA VAL A 96 11.78 -25.62 -18.72
C VAL A 96 12.92 -26.22 -19.54
N ASP A 97 12.70 -26.40 -20.84
CA ASP A 97 13.73 -26.91 -21.77
C ASP A 97 14.93 -25.94 -21.84
N SER A 98 14.68 -24.62 -21.94
CA SER A 98 15.73 -23.59 -21.92
C SER A 98 16.60 -23.65 -20.65
N VAL A 99 15.99 -23.76 -19.48
CA VAL A 99 16.72 -23.86 -18.20
C VAL A 99 17.50 -25.17 -18.08
N CYS A 100 17.02 -26.25 -18.72
CA CYS A 100 17.74 -27.54 -18.75
C CYS A 100 18.99 -27.53 -19.64
N LEU A 101 19.11 -26.58 -20.58
CA LEU A 101 20.28 -26.43 -21.46
C LEU A 101 21.49 -25.80 -20.77
N PHE A 102 21.31 -25.16 -19.60
CA PHE A 102 22.40 -24.55 -18.83
C PHE A 102 23.08 -25.57 -17.92
N ASP A 103 24.13 -26.23 -18.42
CA ASP A 103 24.89 -27.26 -17.70
C ASP A 103 25.70 -26.71 -16.51
N ASP A 104 25.96 -25.39 -16.48
CA ASP A 104 26.70 -24.73 -15.40
C ASP A 104 25.93 -24.71 -14.05
N ILE A 105 24.60 -24.86 -14.09
CA ILE A 105 23.75 -24.83 -12.89
C ILE A 105 23.51 -26.24 -12.37
N LYS A 106 24.31 -26.61 -11.37
CA LYS A 106 24.35 -27.96 -10.77
C LYS A 106 23.28 -28.25 -9.71
N THR A 107 22.61 -27.22 -9.17
CA THR A 107 21.63 -27.39 -8.08
C THR A 107 20.20 -27.20 -8.59
N GLY A 108 19.27 -28.00 -8.08
CA GLY A 108 17.85 -27.84 -8.43
C GLY A 108 17.29 -26.50 -7.97
N LEU A 109 17.71 -25.99 -6.81
CA LEU A 109 17.38 -24.63 -6.37
C LEU A 109 17.92 -23.55 -7.33
N GLY A 110 19.15 -23.73 -7.84
CA GLY A 110 19.72 -22.83 -8.85
C GLY A 110 18.91 -22.82 -10.15
N ARG A 111 18.47 -24.00 -10.61
CA ARG A 111 17.61 -24.13 -11.79
C ARG A 111 16.25 -23.46 -11.57
N THR A 112 15.66 -23.61 -10.39
CA THR A 112 14.43 -22.91 -10.01
C THR A 112 14.60 -21.39 -10.02
N ARG A 113 15.70 -20.85 -9.47
CA ARG A 113 15.99 -19.41 -9.51
C ARG A 113 16.15 -18.89 -10.94
N LEU A 114 16.85 -19.64 -11.80
CA LEU A 114 16.99 -19.27 -13.20
C LEU A 114 15.63 -19.25 -13.90
N TRP A 115 14.81 -20.28 -13.66
CA TRP A 115 13.46 -20.38 -14.22
C TRP A 115 12.55 -19.23 -13.78
N ILE A 116 12.56 -18.82 -12.50
CA ILE A 116 11.77 -17.67 -12.01
C ILE A 116 12.18 -16.39 -12.75
N ARG A 117 13.49 -16.14 -12.90
CA ARG A 117 13.99 -14.96 -13.63
C ARG A 117 13.57 -14.99 -15.09
N HIS A 118 13.76 -16.12 -15.75
CA HIS A 118 13.39 -16.31 -17.15
C HIS A 118 11.88 -16.12 -17.35
N ALA A 119 11.05 -16.65 -16.45
CA ALA A 119 9.60 -16.48 -16.47
C ALA A 119 9.18 -15.00 -16.40
N LEU A 120 9.81 -14.24 -15.50
CA LEU A 120 9.56 -12.79 -15.36
C LEU A 120 10.03 -12.00 -16.58
N MET A 121 11.16 -12.37 -17.19
CA MET A 121 11.69 -11.69 -18.40
C MET A 121 10.88 -11.98 -19.66
N SER A 122 10.33 -13.18 -19.78
CA SER A 122 9.58 -13.58 -20.98
C SER A 122 8.20 -12.92 -21.12
N ASN A 123 7.84 -11.98 -20.22
CA ASN A 123 6.58 -11.25 -20.21
C ASN A 123 5.40 -12.21 -20.49
N LEU A 124 5.43 -13.37 -19.82
CA LEU A 124 4.44 -14.42 -20.02
C LEU A 124 3.09 -13.83 -19.66
N ASP A 125 2.30 -13.52 -20.68
CA ASP A 125 0.88 -13.20 -20.57
C ASP A 125 0.24 -14.33 -19.78
N VAL A 126 0.05 -14.05 -18.48
CA VAL A 126 -0.65 -14.89 -17.53
C VAL A 126 -0.05 -16.30 -17.46
N ILE A 127 0.77 -16.56 -16.44
CA ILE A 127 0.79 -17.92 -15.87
C ILE A 127 -0.68 -18.25 -15.59
N ASP A 128 -1.30 -19.05 -16.45
CA ASP A 128 -2.66 -19.48 -16.22
C ASP A 128 -2.59 -20.39 -14.99
N TYR A 129 -2.94 -19.84 -13.83
CA TYR A 129 -3.02 -20.58 -12.58
C TYR A 129 -4.29 -21.43 -12.53
N ARG A 130 -5.21 -21.34 -13.52
CA ARG A 130 -6.44 -22.16 -13.58
C ARG A 130 -6.20 -23.67 -13.57
N PRO A 131 -5.13 -24.24 -14.16
CA PRO A 131 -4.78 -25.65 -14.00
C PRO A 131 -4.31 -25.99 -12.58
N CYS A 132 -3.78 -25.01 -11.83
CA CYS A 132 -3.21 -25.21 -10.49
C CYS A 132 -4.24 -24.99 -9.35
N ILE A 133 -5.39 -24.36 -9.63
CA ILE A 133 -6.43 -24.02 -8.62
C ILE A 133 -7.68 -24.90 -8.75
N ARG A 134 -7.72 -25.88 -9.67
CA ARG A 134 -8.83 -26.85 -9.67
C ARG A 134 -8.65 -27.91 -8.58
N PRO A 135 -9.49 -27.96 -7.54
CA PRO A 135 -9.85 -29.28 -7.02
C PRO A 135 -10.47 -30.06 -8.18
N LEU A 136 -10.14 -31.35 -8.27
CA LEU A 136 -10.83 -32.32 -9.13
C LEU A 136 -12.35 -32.19 -8.89
N VAL A 137 -13.03 -31.38 -9.70
CA VAL A 137 -14.48 -31.26 -9.71
C VAL A 137 -14.89 -31.29 -11.17
N ASP A 138 -15.73 -32.27 -11.46
CA ASP A 138 -16.06 -32.76 -12.79
C ASP A 138 -16.50 -31.66 -13.75
N ALA A 139 -15.97 -31.77 -14.98
CA ALA A 139 -16.28 -30.93 -16.09
C ALA A 139 -17.64 -31.32 -16.70
N SER A 140 -18.71 -30.63 -16.33
CA SER A 140 -19.90 -30.51 -17.17
C SER A 140 -20.82 -29.38 -16.68
N SER A 141 -20.67 -28.17 -17.22
CA SER A 141 -21.77 -27.26 -17.59
C SER A 141 -21.22 -25.88 -18.02
N PRO A 142 -21.57 -25.36 -19.20
CA PRO A 142 -21.34 -23.97 -19.57
C PRO A 142 -22.44 -23.09 -18.97
N CYS A 143 -22.10 -22.19 -18.05
CA CYS A 143 -23.06 -21.30 -17.40
C CYS A 143 -23.17 -19.96 -18.16
N GLU A 144 -24.35 -19.70 -18.72
CA GLU A 144 -24.81 -18.39 -19.20
C GLU A 144 -24.88 -17.36 -18.06
N PRO A 145 -24.85 -16.04 -18.37
CA PRO A 145 -24.95 -14.99 -17.37
C PRO A 145 -26.34 -14.99 -16.68
N PRO A 146 -26.40 -14.87 -15.34
CA PRO A 146 -27.64 -15.00 -14.60
C PRO A 146 -28.59 -13.82 -14.84
N SER A 147 -29.88 -14.13 -14.93
CA SER A 147 -30.95 -13.13 -15.12
C SER A 147 -31.18 -12.31 -13.84
N GLN A 148 -31.74 -11.10 -13.99
CA GLN A 148 -31.95 -10.12 -12.91
C GLN A 148 -32.73 -10.68 -11.69
N THR A 149 -33.62 -11.65 -11.92
CA THR A 149 -34.39 -12.36 -10.89
C THR A 149 -33.52 -13.27 -10.01
N GLU A 150 -32.45 -13.82 -10.58
CA GLU A 150 -31.49 -14.68 -9.88
C GLU A 150 -30.53 -13.84 -9.02
N LEU A 151 -30.27 -12.59 -9.42
CA LEU A 151 -29.52 -11.62 -8.62
C LEU A 151 -30.33 -11.20 -7.37
N GLU A 152 -31.63 -10.97 -7.51
CA GLU A 152 -32.54 -10.64 -6.41
C GLU A 152 -32.72 -11.81 -5.43
N ALA A 153 -32.76 -13.05 -5.93
CA ALA A 153 -32.78 -14.26 -5.10
C ALA A 153 -31.45 -14.44 -4.32
N ARG A 154 -30.31 -14.18 -4.97
CA ARG A 154 -28.98 -14.23 -4.32
C ARG A 154 -28.80 -13.11 -3.30
N LEU A 155 -29.31 -11.92 -3.57
CA LEU A 155 -29.27 -10.79 -2.63
C LEU A 155 -30.15 -11.09 -1.40
N SER A 156 -31.35 -11.64 -1.61
CA SER A 156 -32.24 -12.06 -0.51
C SER A 156 -31.60 -13.16 0.35
N ALA A 157 -30.97 -14.17 -0.27
CA ALA A 157 -30.24 -15.21 0.45
C ALA A 157 -29.05 -14.67 1.26
N VAL A 158 -28.34 -13.66 0.74
CA VAL A 158 -27.25 -12.98 1.46
C VAL A 158 -27.78 -12.12 2.61
N ILE A 159 -28.93 -11.47 2.44
CA ILE A 159 -29.58 -10.72 3.51
C ILE A 159 -30.00 -11.67 4.64
N GLU A 160 -30.60 -12.81 4.30
CA GLU A 160 -31.04 -13.84 5.25
C GLU A 160 -29.86 -14.52 5.97
N GLN A 161 -28.76 -14.76 5.25
CA GLN A 161 -27.51 -15.22 5.83
C GLN A 161 -26.91 -14.18 6.80
N LYS A 162 -26.98 -12.89 6.45
CA LYS A 162 -26.47 -11.82 7.31
C LYS A 162 -27.35 -11.59 8.53
N THR A 163 -28.68 -11.66 8.41
CA THR A 163 -29.58 -11.55 9.56
C THR A 163 -29.39 -12.72 10.53
N SER A 164 -29.30 -13.97 10.04
CA SER A 164 -29.02 -15.11 10.94
C SER A 164 -27.64 -15.02 11.62
N ARG A 165 -26.64 -14.45 10.94
CA ARG A 165 -25.31 -14.21 11.53
C ARG A 165 -25.34 -13.09 12.56
N VAL A 166 -26.13 -12.04 12.35
CA VAL A 166 -26.33 -10.97 13.34
C VAL A 166 -27.03 -11.53 14.58
N GLU A 167 -28.09 -12.32 14.40
CA GLU A 167 -28.81 -12.98 15.50
C GLU A 167 -27.88 -13.87 16.33
N LYS A 168 -27.03 -14.67 15.67
CA LYS A 168 -26.03 -15.51 16.33
C LYS A 168 -24.99 -14.68 17.10
N LEU A 169 -24.50 -13.58 16.53
CA LEU A 169 -23.56 -12.69 17.20
C LEU A 169 -24.18 -11.98 18.40
N THR A 170 -25.48 -11.63 18.35
CA THR A 170 -26.21 -11.09 19.52
C THR A 170 -26.40 -12.13 20.61
N ALA A 171 -26.63 -13.41 20.26
CA ALA A 171 -26.69 -14.50 21.23
C ALA A 171 -25.32 -14.73 21.90
N ASP A 172 -24.24 -14.76 21.10
CA ASP A 172 -22.88 -14.91 21.61
C ASP A 172 -22.48 -13.72 22.52
N LEU A 173 -22.89 -12.49 22.18
CA LEU A 173 -22.70 -11.31 23.03
C LEU A 173 -23.43 -11.44 24.37
N ALA A 174 -24.67 -11.92 24.37
CA ALA A 174 -25.44 -12.16 25.59
C ALA A 174 -24.76 -13.21 26.49
N ASP A 175 -24.26 -14.30 25.90
CA ASP A 175 -23.53 -15.34 26.63
C ASP A 175 -22.22 -14.82 27.22
N VAL A 176 -21.45 -14.04 26.47
CA VAL A 176 -20.21 -13.42 26.98
C VAL A 176 -20.51 -12.44 28.10
N THR A 177 -21.61 -11.67 28.03
CA THR A 177 -22.01 -10.78 29.13
C THR A 177 -22.41 -11.55 30.39
N ASN A 178 -23.09 -12.70 30.25
CA ASN A 178 -23.45 -13.56 31.38
C ASN A 178 -22.21 -14.22 32.00
N GLN A 179 -21.26 -14.68 31.18
CA GLN A 179 -19.98 -15.22 31.65
C GLN A 179 -19.16 -14.16 32.39
N LYS A 180 -19.15 -12.92 31.89
CA LYS A 180 -18.49 -11.79 32.56
C LYS A 180 -19.09 -11.54 33.94
N ALA A 181 -20.41 -11.49 34.07
CA ALA A 181 -21.09 -11.30 35.35
C ALA A 181 -20.81 -12.46 36.34
N ALA A 182 -20.75 -13.70 35.86
CA ALA A 182 -20.41 -14.86 36.69
C ALA A 182 -18.95 -14.81 37.20
N LEU A 183 -18.01 -14.40 36.34
CA LEU A 183 -16.60 -14.23 36.73
C LEU A 183 -16.42 -13.07 37.72
N GLU A 184 -17.15 -11.98 37.57
CA GLU A 184 -17.14 -10.86 38.51
C GLU A 184 -17.65 -11.28 39.90
N SER A 185 -18.72 -12.09 39.97
CA SER A 185 -19.21 -12.67 41.22
C SER A 185 -18.17 -13.59 41.87
N SER A 186 -17.54 -14.48 41.08
CA SER A 186 -16.51 -15.39 41.61
C SER A 186 -15.27 -14.63 42.09
N ASN A 187 -14.87 -13.55 41.41
CA ASN A 187 -13.78 -12.68 41.86
C ASN A 187 -14.10 -11.97 43.18
N ALA A 188 -15.36 -11.54 43.37
CA ALA A 188 -15.79 -10.96 44.65
C ALA A 188 -15.68 -11.98 45.80
N ASP A 189 -16.07 -13.23 45.57
CA ASP A 189 -15.93 -14.32 46.56
C ASP A 189 -14.47 -14.62 46.89
N TYR A 190 -13.59 -14.66 45.88
CA TYR A 190 -12.14 -14.85 46.11
C TYR A 190 -11.53 -13.68 46.88
N ALA A 191 -11.90 -12.44 46.57
CA ALA A 191 -11.43 -11.26 47.30
C ALA A 191 -11.84 -11.32 48.78
N ALA A 192 -13.08 -11.73 49.07
CA ALA A 192 -13.54 -11.95 50.45
C ALA A 192 -12.74 -13.06 51.16
N LYS A 193 -12.44 -14.16 50.45
CA LYS A 193 -11.64 -15.27 50.98
C LYS A 193 -10.20 -14.87 51.32
N VAL A 194 -9.57 -14.05 50.47
CA VAL A 194 -8.23 -13.51 50.71
C VAL A 194 -8.23 -12.64 51.97
N SER A 195 -9.20 -11.72 52.11
CA SER A 195 -9.33 -10.89 53.30
C SER A 195 -9.55 -11.70 54.59
N GLU A 196 -10.31 -12.79 54.52
CA GLU A 196 -10.50 -13.72 55.65
C GLU A 196 -9.18 -14.40 56.05
N LEU A 197 -8.41 -14.89 55.07
CA LEU A 197 -7.13 -15.56 55.30
C LEU A 197 -6.07 -14.60 55.85
N GLU A 198 -6.00 -13.37 55.35
CA GLU A 198 -5.10 -12.33 55.87
C GLU A 198 -5.38 -12.01 57.33
N ASN A 199 -6.66 -11.88 57.70
CA ASN A 199 -7.07 -11.68 59.08
C ASN A 199 -6.71 -12.89 59.97
N ARG A 200 -6.91 -14.11 59.47
CA ARG A 200 -6.55 -15.33 60.19
C ARG A 200 -5.04 -15.45 60.39
N ASN A 201 -4.25 -15.10 59.37
CA ASN A 201 -2.80 -15.12 59.42
C ASN A 201 -2.27 -14.08 60.42
N SER A 202 -2.85 -12.89 60.42
CA SER A 202 -2.54 -11.84 61.40
C SER A 202 -2.84 -12.29 62.85
N ARG A 203 -3.96 -12.99 63.06
CA ARG A 203 -4.30 -13.56 64.38
C ARG A 203 -3.32 -14.66 64.81
N LEU A 204 -2.92 -15.55 63.91
CA LEU A 204 -1.95 -16.61 64.20
C LEU A 204 -0.56 -16.04 64.49
N SER A 205 -0.11 -15.07 63.70
CA SER A 205 1.16 -14.37 63.92
C SER A 205 1.21 -13.72 65.31
N ASN A 206 0.14 -13.01 65.71
CA ASN A 206 0.04 -12.43 67.05
C ASN A 206 0.05 -13.49 68.17
N LEU A 207 -0.53 -14.67 67.94
CA LEU A 207 -0.56 -15.75 68.92
C LEU A 207 0.82 -16.42 69.08
N LEU A 208 1.53 -16.63 67.97
CA LEU A 208 2.91 -17.12 67.98
C LEU A 208 3.86 -16.17 68.72
N VAL A 209 3.73 -14.85 68.48
CA VAL A 209 4.53 -13.85 69.20
C VAL A 209 4.27 -13.91 70.71
N LYS A 210 3.01 -14.08 71.14
CA LYS A 210 2.68 -14.24 72.56
C LYS A 210 3.29 -15.51 73.16
N GLN A 211 3.10 -16.66 72.51
CA GLN A 211 3.66 -17.93 73.00
C GLN A 211 5.19 -17.89 73.05
N SER A 212 5.85 -17.30 72.06
CA SER A 212 7.30 -17.12 72.07
C SER A 212 7.76 -16.27 73.25
N ARG A 213 7.00 -15.24 73.63
CA ARG A 213 7.31 -14.38 74.78
C ARG A 213 7.11 -15.10 76.11
N GLU A 214 6.06 -15.90 76.23
CA GLU A 214 5.79 -16.72 77.41
C GLU A 214 6.90 -17.76 77.64
N VAL A 215 7.28 -18.51 76.60
CA VAL A 215 8.40 -19.46 76.68
C VAL A 215 9.72 -18.78 77.06
N GLN A 216 9.96 -17.57 76.54
CA GLN A 216 11.16 -16.81 76.90
C GLN A 216 11.17 -16.43 78.38
N ASN A 217 10.03 -16.01 78.93
CA ASN A 217 9.90 -15.68 80.36
C ASN A 217 10.08 -16.93 81.24
N ASP A 218 9.53 -18.08 80.84
CA ASP A 218 9.67 -19.34 81.58
C ASP A 218 11.13 -19.82 81.60
N LEU A 219 11.84 -19.70 80.48
CA LEU A 219 13.27 -20.01 80.40
C LEU A 219 14.10 -19.11 81.32
N GLU A 220 13.72 -17.83 81.44
CA GLU A 220 14.40 -16.89 82.33
C GLU A 220 14.16 -17.24 83.81
N LEU A 221 12.94 -17.63 84.18
CA LEU A 221 12.61 -18.12 85.51
C LEU A 221 13.40 -19.41 85.85
N VAL A 222 13.52 -20.34 84.90
CA VAL A 222 14.31 -21.57 85.07
C VAL A 222 15.80 -21.24 85.27
N ARG A 223 16.34 -20.27 84.53
CA ARG A 223 17.73 -19.83 84.72
C ARG A 223 17.97 -19.24 86.11
N GLU A 224 17.05 -18.42 86.61
CA GLU A 224 17.19 -17.82 87.94
C GLU A 224 17.03 -18.85 89.07
N THR A 225 16.10 -19.80 88.94
CA THR A 225 15.96 -20.90 89.91
C THR A 225 17.18 -21.82 89.93
N PHE A 226 17.76 -22.13 88.75
CA PHE A 226 18.99 -22.91 88.66
C PHE A 226 20.18 -22.21 89.34
N LYS A 227 20.36 -20.90 89.08
CA LYS A 227 21.40 -20.10 89.75
C LYS A 227 21.25 -20.14 91.28
N HIS A 228 20.03 -20.00 91.78
CA HIS A 228 19.79 -20.00 93.22
C HIS A 228 20.07 -21.37 93.86
N SER A 229 19.70 -22.46 93.17
CA SER A 229 19.95 -23.82 93.65
C SER A 229 21.44 -24.18 93.65
N ASN A 230 22.21 -23.76 92.64
CA ASN A 230 23.67 -23.96 92.63
C ASN A 230 24.35 -23.22 93.79
N LEU A 231 24.00 -21.96 94.03
CA LEU A 231 24.54 -21.20 95.17
C LEU A 231 24.23 -21.87 96.53
N SER A 232 23.08 -22.52 96.66
CA SER A 232 22.72 -23.27 97.86
C SER A 232 23.55 -24.55 98.04
N LEU A 233 23.77 -25.30 96.94
CA LEU A 233 24.60 -26.51 96.94
C LEU A 233 26.07 -26.21 97.22
N ASP A 234 26.62 -25.13 96.68
CA ASP A 234 28.00 -24.70 96.94
C ASP A 234 28.21 -24.38 98.42
N ASN A 235 27.24 -23.73 99.06
CA ASN A 235 27.28 -23.48 100.50
C ASN A 235 27.25 -24.79 101.32
N GLN A 236 26.40 -25.76 100.94
CA GLN A 236 26.32 -27.05 101.62
C GLN A 236 27.60 -27.89 101.46
N ASN A 237 28.20 -27.90 100.26
CA ASN A 237 29.45 -28.61 100.01
C ASN A 237 30.61 -28.03 100.83
N SER A 238 30.69 -26.70 100.95
CA SER A 238 31.71 -26.05 101.79
C SER A 238 31.60 -26.41 103.28
N GLU A 239 30.40 -26.77 103.74
CA GLU A 239 30.16 -27.17 105.12
C GLU A 239 30.44 -28.66 105.37
N LEU A 240 30.19 -29.51 104.37
CA LEU A 240 30.56 -30.93 104.42
C LEU A 240 32.07 -31.14 104.38
N GLU A 241 32.81 -30.36 103.59
CA GLU A 241 34.28 -30.42 103.55
C GLU A 241 34.92 -30.08 104.91
N LYS A 242 34.35 -29.13 105.66
CA LYS A 242 34.80 -28.80 107.02
C LYS A 242 34.58 -29.98 108.00
N ARG A 243 33.44 -30.67 107.89
CA ARG A 243 33.13 -31.85 108.72
C ARG A 243 34.02 -33.04 108.39
N LEU A 244 34.34 -33.25 107.11
CA LEU A 244 35.25 -34.31 106.67
C LEU A 244 36.69 -34.07 107.16
N ALA A 245 37.13 -32.81 107.22
CA ALA A 245 38.43 -32.43 107.77
C ALA A 245 38.52 -32.66 109.30
N GLU A 246 37.44 -32.46 110.04
CA GLU A 246 37.35 -32.75 111.47
C GLU A 246 37.28 -34.25 111.78
N GLU A 247 36.66 -35.04 110.90
CA GLU A 247 36.52 -36.49 111.07
C GLU A 247 37.79 -37.27 110.70
N ASN A 248 38.55 -36.83 109.68
CA ASN A 248 39.85 -37.41 109.33
C ASN A 248 40.93 -37.21 110.42
N LYS A 249 40.77 -36.21 111.30
CA LYS A 249 41.66 -35.99 112.45
C LYS A 249 41.44 -37.00 113.58
N ARG A 250 40.29 -37.71 113.62
CA ARG A 250 39.93 -38.68 114.68
C ARG A 250 40.25 -40.14 114.35
N ARG A 251 40.55 -40.48 113.09
CA ARG A 251 40.75 -41.88 112.65
C ARG A 251 42.21 -42.38 112.63
N LEU A 252 43.17 -41.62 113.17
CA LEU A 252 44.61 -41.95 113.09
C LEU A 252 45.18 -42.74 114.30
N VAL A 253 44.36 -43.46 115.10
CA VAL A 253 44.81 -44.04 116.40
C VAL A 253 44.64 -45.56 116.57
N THR A 254 44.11 -46.34 115.62
CA THR A 254 43.97 -47.80 115.86
C THR A 254 44.17 -48.66 114.61
N HIS A 255 45.35 -49.27 114.45
CA HIS A 255 45.55 -50.45 113.59
C HIS A 255 46.76 -51.28 114.07
N SER A 256 46.47 -52.36 114.79
CA SER A 256 47.43 -53.40 115.19
C SER A 256 46.71 -54.74 115.23
N ASP A 257 46.35 -55.28 114.06
CA ASP A 257 45.93 -56.68 113.84
C ASP A 257 46.08 -57.00 112.32
N ASN A 258 47.32 -57.18 111.85
CA ASN A 258 47.70 -56.89 110.46
C ASN A 258 48.42 -58.02 109.70
N GLU A 259 47.98 -59.28 109.72
CA GLU A 259 48.49 -60.27 108.72
C GLU A 259 47.42 -61.06 107.97
N GLY A 260 46.39 -61.60 108.64
CA GLY A 260 45.23 -62.20 107.94
C GLY A 260 44.39 -61.16 107.19
N PHE A 261 44.23 -59.97 107.80
CA PHE A 261 43.63 -58.79 107.18
C PHE A 261 44.44 -58.30 105.96
N LEU A 262 45.78 -58.37 106.00
CA LEU A 262 46.62 -57.99 104.86
C LEU A 262 46.51 -58.98 103.69
N ALA A 263 46.32 -60.28 103.95
CA ALA A 263 46.12 -61.27 102.87
C ALA A 263 44.77 -61.09 102.18
N GLU A 264 43.69 -60.91 102.94
CA GLU A 264 42.36 -60.61 102.40
C GLU A 264 42.33 -59.24 101.71
N GLN A 265 42.98 -58.21 102.28
CA GLN A 265 43.18 -56.93 101.59
C GLN A 265 43.98 -57.09 100.29
N ARG A 266 45.03 -57.91 100.26
CA ARG A 266 45.81 -58.14 99.03
C ARG A 266 44.95 -58.80 97.95
N ARG A 267 44.07 -59.74 98.31
CA ARG A 267 43.10 -60.35 97.39
C ARG A 267 42.08 -59.32 96.89
N GLN A 268 41.47 -58.56 97.79
CA GLN A 268 40.55 -57.47 97.42
C GLN A 268 41.24 -56.41 96.56
N ASN A 269 42.51 -56.08 96.83
CA ASN A 269 43.30 -55.20 96.00
C ASN A 269 43.58 -55.80 94.62
N ALA A 270 43.83 -57.11 94.51
CA ALA A 270 43.99 -57.78 93.21
C ALA A 270 42.69 -57.76 92.40
N ASP A 271 41.54 -58.04 93.04
CA ASP A 271 40.22 -57.97 92.41
C ASP A 271 39.87 -56.52 91.98
N LEU A 272 40.18 -55.53 92.82
CA LEU A 272 40.03 -54.11 92.49
C LEU A 272 40.94 -53.68 91.33
N VAL A 273 42.17 -54.20 91.25
CA VAL A 273 43.08 -53.94 90.12
C VAL A 273 42.56 -54.58 88.83
N ALA A 274 42.04 -55.81 88.89
CA ALA A 274 41.43 -56.46 87.75
C ALA A 274 40.20 -55.69 87.26
N LEU A 275 39.32 -55.29 88.19
CA LEU A 275 38.14 -54.47 87.90
C LEU A 275 38.53 -53.09 87.32
N ASN A 276 39.56 -52.43 87.88
CA ASN A 276 40.06 -51.16 87.37
C ASN A 276 40.62 -51.31 85.95
N ARG A 277 41.34 -52.41 85.67
CA ARG A 277 41.80 -52.72 84.32
C ARG A 277 40.64 -52.94 83.35
N GLU A 278 39.59 -53.65 83.77
CA GLU A 278 38.38 -53.84 82.97
C GLU A 278 37.66 -52.52 82.71
N PHE A 279 37.50 -51.67 83.74
CA PHE A 279 36.95 -50.33 83.59
C PHE A 279 37.79 -49.48 82.65
N SER A 280 39.12 -49.54 82.76
CA SER A 280 40.04 -48.82 81.88
C SER A 280 39.88 -49.26 80.41
N LEU A 281 39.73 -50.56 80.16
CA LEU A 281 39.46 -51.08 78.81
C LEU A 281 38.09 -50.64 78.29
N LYS A 282 37.04 -50.72 79.12
CA LYS A 282 35.69 -50.25 78.75
C LYS A 282 35.68 -48.75 78.47
N LEU A 283 36.34 -47.95 79.29
CA LEU A 283 36.51 -46.52 79.07
C LEU A 283 37.23 -46.26 77.74
N SER A 284 38.34 -46.95 77.48
CA SER A 284 39.07 -46.82 76.20
C SER A 284 38.20 -47.16 74.99
N ASN A 285 37.38 -48.20 75.07
CA ASN A 285 36.47 -48.57 73.98
C ASN A 285 35.39 -47.52 73.77
N VAL A 286 34.72 -47.07 74.84
CA VAL A 286 33.70 -46.01 74.77
C VAL A 286 34.29 -44.71 74.25
N THR A 287 35.52 -44.36 74.65
CA THR A 287 36.24 -43.21 74.11
C THR A 287 36.48 -43.37 72.61
N GLY A 288 36.93 -44.54 72.14
CA GLY A 288 37.12 -44.81 70.71
C GLY A 288 35.82 -44.75 69.90
N GLU A 289 34.71 -45.30 70.44
CA GLU A 289 33.38 -45.22 69.82
C GLU A 289 32.86 -43.78 69.77
N LEU A 290 33.06 -43.00 70.84
CA LEU A 290 32.69 -41.59 70.90
C LEU A 290 33.50 -40.76 69.89
N GLU A 291 34.81 -41.01 69.76
CA GLU A 291 35.67 -40.36 68.77
C GLU A 291 35.22 -40.68 67.34
N ALA A 292 34.84 -41.94 67.06
CA ALA A 292 34.32 -42.33 65.75
C ALA A 292 32.97 -41.66 65.44
N SER A 293 32.05 -41.62 66.41
CA SER A 293 30.77 -40.92 66.31
C SER A 293 30.95 -39.41 66.11
N HIS A 294 31.90 -38.80 66.82
CA HIS A 294 32.25 -37.39 66.67
C HIS A 294 32.77 -37.09 65.26
N LYS A 295 33.68 -37.92 64.72
CA LYS A 295 34.15 -37.78 63.32
C LYS A 295 33.03 -37.88 62.30
N LEU A 296 32.12 -38.85 62.48
CA LEU A 296 30.96 -38.96 61.59
C LEU A 296 30.05 -37.71 61.69
N THR A 297 29.88 -37.16 62.89
CA THR A 297 29.10 -35.94 63.10
C THR A 297 29.74 -34.74 62.40
N THR A 298 31.06 -34.58 62.48
CA THR A 298 31.78 -33.51 61.77
C THR A 298 31.66 -33.65 60.25
N ASP A 299 31.81 -34.88 59.71
CA ASP A 299 31.67 -35.13 58.27
C ASP A 299 30.26 -34.82 57.75
N LEU A 300 29.23 -35.14 58.53
CA LEU A 300 27.85 -34.80 58.19
C LEU A 300 27.60 -33.29 58.29
N GLN A 301 28.20 -32.61 59.26
CA GLN A 301 28.09 -31.17 59.42
C GLN A 301 28.73 -30.42 58.25
N GLU A 302 29.92 -30.83 57.80
CA GLU A 302 30.55 -30.28 56.59
C GLU A 302 29.70 -30.51 55.33
N LYS A 303 29.08 -31.69 55.19
CA LYS A 303 28.14 -31.95 54.08
C LYS A 303 26.91 -31.07 54.14
N ILE A 304 26.34 -30.84 55.32
CA ILE A 304 25.19 -29.95 55.51
C ILE A 304 25.56 -28.52 55.15
N GLU A 305 26.73 -28.04 55.57
CA GLU A 305 27.23 -26.71 55.21
C GLU A 305 27.47 -26.58 53.70
N GLY A 306 28.11 -27.58 53.08
CA GLY A 306 28.29 -27.66 51.63
C GLY A 306 26.96 -27.64 50.87
N MET A 307 25.98 -28.44 51.29
CA MET A 307 24.64 -28.40 50.70
C MET A 307 23.94 -27.04 50.88
N SER A 308 24.11 -26.41 52.05
CA SER A 308 23.53 -25.09 52.33
C SER A 308 24.11 -24.01 51.41
N THR A 309 25.41 -24.05 51.14
CA THR A 309 26.03 -23.13 50.17
C THR A 309 25.52 -23.35 48.75
N VAL A 310 25.38 -24.60 48.30
CA VAL A 310 24.84 -24.91 46.96
C VAL A 310 23.41 -24.41 46.83
N ILE A 311 22.56 -24.65 47.84
CA ILE A 311 21.17 -24.15 47.85
C ILE A 311 21.15 -22.61 47.79
N GLY A 312 21.99 -21.93 48.57
CA GLY A 312 22.10 -20.46 48.51
C GLY A 312 22.47 -19.95 47.12
N THR A 313 23.48 -20.55 46.48
CA THR A 313 23.86 -20.16 45.10
C THR A 313 22.79 -20.48 44.06
N MET A 314 21.99 -21.53 44.28
CA MET A 314 20.85 -21.84 43.41
C MET A 314 19.75 -20.81 43.59
N ASP A 315 19.42 -20.43 44.82
CA ASP A 315 18.40 -19.42 45.13
C ASP A 315 18.76 -18.05 44.53
N GLU A 316 20.03 -17.62 44.66
CA GLU A 316 20.53 -16.41 44.01
C GLU A 316 20.32 -16.45 42.50
N ARG A 317 20.73 -17.52 41.83
CA ARG A 317 20.52 -17.70 40.38
C ARG A 317 19.04 -17.70 40.00
N PHE A 318 18.18 -18.30 40.82
CA PHE A 318 16.73 -18.26 40.60
C PHE A 318 16.18 -16.84 40.71
N THR A 319 16.65 -16.04 41.68
CA THR A 319 16.26 -14.63 41.80
C THR A 319 16.71 -13.81 40.59
N GLU A 320 17.96 -13.96 40.14
CA GLU A 320 18.49 -13.28 38.95
C GLU A 320 17.71 -13.65 37.68
N LEU A 321 17.41 -14.93 37.48
CA LEU A 321 16.62 -15.40 36.34
C LEU A 321 15.20 -14.83 36.37
N LYS A 322 14.59 -14.73 37.56
CA LYS A 322 13.25 -14.15 37.72
C LYS A 322 13.25 -12.66 37.39
N GLU A 323 14.24 -11.91 37.85
CA GLU A 323 14.39 -10.48 37.57
C GLU A 323 14.67 -10.24 36.07
N SER A 324 15.58 -11.00 35.48
CA SER A 324 15.88 -10.95 34.05
C SER A 324 14.65 -11.27 33.19
N LYS A 325 13.87 -12.29 33.57
CA LYS A 325 12.59 -12.61 32.92
C LYS A 325 11.60 -11.45 33.02
N CYS A 326 11.45 -10.86 34.21
CA CYS A 326 10.55 -9.71 34.42
C CYS A 326 10.95 -8.53 33.53
N ALA A 327 12.24 -8.20 33.48
CA ALA A 327 12.77 -7.14 32.62
C ALA A 327 12.54 -7.44 31.12
N MET A 328 12.76 -8.68 30.69
CA MET A 328 12.52 -9.09 29.30
C MET A 328 11.03 -9.01 28.93
N GLU A 329 10.13 -9.44 29.81
CA GLU A 329 8.68 -9.30 29.58
C GLU A 329 8.24 -7.84 29.52
N GLN A 330 8.81 -6.95 30.34
CA GLN A 330 8.55 -5.51 30.27
C GLN A 330 9.04 -4.92 28.94
N ALA A 331 10.28 -5.24 28.53
CA ALA A 331 10.83 -4.79 27.25
C ALA A 331 9.99 -5.29 26.05
N LEU A 332 9.46 -6.51 26.12
CA LEU A 332 8.56 -7.04 25.10
C LEU A 332 7.23 -6.26 25.05
N ARG A 333 6.63 -5.95 26.20
CA ARG A 333 5.41 -5.12 26.26
C ARG A 333 5.64 -3.74 25.65
N GLU A 334 6.75 -3.08 25.97
CA GLU A 334 7.11 -1.79 25.40
C GLU A 334 7.38 -1.84 23.89
N ALA A 335 7.98 -2.93 23.40
CA ALA A 335 8.18 -3.15 21.97
C ALA A 335 6.85 -3.33 21.23
N ILE A 336 5.91 -4.09 21.81
CA ILE A 336 4.54 -4.26 21.28
C ILE A 336 3.82 -2.91 21.24
N ASP A 337 3.91 -2.11 22.30
CA ASP A 337 3.27 -0.79 22.33
C ASP A 337 3.87 0.18 21.30
N ARG A 338 5.19 0.12 21.07
CA ARG A 338 5.85 0.86 19.99
C ARG A 338 5.37 0.41 18.62
N ALA A 339 5.27 -0.89 18.36
CA ALA A 339 4.75 -1.43 17.11
C ALA A 339 3.30 -0.98 16.88
N ASN A 340 2.42 -1.10 17.88
CA ASN A 340 1.03 -0.65 17.81
C ASN A 340 0.90 0.87 17.56
N ARG A 341 1.82 1.69 18.10
CA ARG A 341 1.88 3.13 17.77
C ARG A 341 2.30 3.37 16.32
N ALA A 342 3.31 2.65 15.83
CA ALA A 342 3.74 2.75 14.43
C ALA A 342 2.64 2.32 13.45
N ASP A 343 1.91 1.24 13.76
CA ASP A 343 0.79 0.77 12.93
C ASP A 343 -0.34 1.79 12.84
N ARG A 344 -0.69 2.42 13.97
CA ARG A 344 -1.68 3.52 13.98
C ARG A 344 -1.26 4.70 13.11
N LEU A 345 0.03 5.08 13.16
CA LEU A 345 0.57 6.14 12.31
C LEU A 345 0.57 5.73 10.83
N CYS A 346 0.87 4.47 10.51
CA CYS A 346 0.81 3.99 9.13
C CYS A 346 -0.61 4.02 8.56
N VAL A 347 -1.60 3.59 9.35
CA VAL A 347 -3.01 3.68 8.95
C VAL A 347 -3.44 5.14 8.72
N GLN A 348 -3.03 6.05 9.61
CA GLN A 348 -3.32 7.48 9.46
C GLN A 348 -2.67 8.08 8.21
N LEU A 349 -1.39 7.79 7.96
CA LEU A 349 -0.71 8.26 6.76
C LEU A 349 -1.32 7.70 5.48
N GLN A 350 -1.84 6.46 5.52
CA GLN A 350 -2.54 5.86 4.39
C GLN A 350 -3.87 6.56 4.12
N THR A 351 -4.63 6.93 5.17
CA THR A 351 -5.86 7.71 5.00
C THR A 351 -5.59 9.11 4.46
N ASP A 352 -4.52 9.77 4.92
CA ASP A 352 -4.13 11.09 4.43
C ASP A 352 -3.65 11.04 2.97
N LEU A 353 -2.90 10.00 2.60
CA LEU A 353 -2.49 9.77 1.21
C LEU A 353 -3.69 9.57 0.30
N GLN A 354 -4.68 8.78 0.73
CA GLN A 354 -5.91 8.57 -0.04
C GLN A 354 -6.69 9.89 -0.19
N ALA A 355 -6.85 10.67 0.88
CA ALA A 355 -7.51 11.97 0.81
C ALA A 355 -6.79 12.93 -0.15
N ASN A 356 -5.45 12.93 -0.16
CA ASN A 356 -4.65 13.71 -1.11
C ASN A 356 -4.80 13.24 -2.56
N GLN A 357 -4.91 11.93 -2.79
CA GLN A 357 -5.17 11.36 -4.12
C GLN A 357 -6.55 11.80 -4.63
N GLU A 358 -7.59 11.69 -3.78
CA GLU A 358 -8.94 12.14 -4.09
C GLU A 358 -8.98 13.66 -4.39
N PHE A 359 -8.25 14.46 -3.60
CA PHE A 359 -8.11 15.89 -3.85
C PHE A 359 -7.44 16.19 -5.20
N THR A 360 -6.37 15.47 -5.53
CA THR A 360 -5.66 15.64 -6.81
C THR A 360 -6.53 15.21 -8.00
N GLN A 361 -7.27 14.12 -7.88
CA GLN A 361 -8.22 13.67 -8.90
C GLN A 361 -9.35 14.70 -9.12
N ASN A 362 -9.84 15.32 -8.05
CA ASN A 362 -10.84 16.38 -8.15
C ASN A 362 -10.28 17.61 -8.88
N LEU A 363 -9.07 18.05 -8.53
CA LEU A 363 -8.41 19.15 -9.25
C LEU A 363 -8.17 18.83 -10.72
N GLN A 364 -7.77 17.59 -11.05
CA GLN A 364 -7.61 17.16 -12.44
C GLN A 364 -8.94 17.21 -13.20
N ALA A 365 -10.03 16.74 -12.59
CA ALA A 365 -11.36 16.81 -13.20
C ALA A 365 -11.81 18.26 -13.45
N GLN A 366 -11.55 19.17 -12.51
CA GLN A 366 -11.82 20.61 -12.70
C GLN A 366 -10.97 21.21 -13.83
N LEU A 367 -9.70 20.81 -13.93
CA LEU A 367 -8.82 21.25 -15.01
C LEU A 367 -9.33 20.75 -16.37
N ASP A 368 -9.73 19.48 -16.46
CA ASP A 368 -10.27 18.89 -17.69
C ASP A 368 -11.57 19.61 -18.12
N GLU A 369 -12.45 19.94 -17.16
CA GLU A 369 -13.66 20.74 -17.41
C GLU A 369 -13.29 22.12 -18.00
N VAL A 370 -12.36 22.85 -17.38
CA VAL A 370 -11.88 24.14 -17.89
C VAL A 370 -11.25 24.01 -19.28
N CYS A 371 -10.50 22.93 -19.56
CA CYS A 371 -9.96 22.66 -20.89
C CYS A 371 -11.07 22.44 -21.93
N THR A 372 -12.14 21.74 -21.57
CA THR A 372 -13.30 21.57 -22.47
C THR A 372 -14.02 22.88 -22.73
N ASP A 373 -14.22 23.70 -21.71
CA ASP A 373 -14.82 25.04 -21.85
C ASP A 373 -13.97 25.94 -22.74
N TYR A 374 -12.64 25.92 -22.55
CA TYR A 374 -11.72 26.68 -23.38
C TYR A 374 -11.80 26.26 -24.86
N ALA A 375 -11.85 24.96 -25.15
CA ALA A 375 -12.02 24.46 -26.50
C ALA A 375 -13.35 24.90 -27.13
N SER A 376 -14.43 24.90 -26.34
CA SER A 376 -15.75 25.40 -26.75
C SER A 376 -15.71 26.90 -27.10
N VAL A 377 -15.09 27.72 -26.24
CA VAL A 377 -14.92 29.16 -26.47
C VAL A 377 -14.08 29.42 -27.73
N ALA A 378 -12.99 28.66 -27.94
CA ALA A 378 -12.17 28.77 -29.13
C ALA A 378 -12.98 28.47 -30.42
N ALA A 379 -13.82 27.44 -30.39
CA ALA A 379 -14.71 27.11 -31.52
C ALA A 379 -15.77 28.20 -31.78
N LEU A 380 -16.32 28.80 -30.72
CA LEU A 380 -17.24 29.94 -30.84
C LEU A 380 -16.56 31.17 -31.43
N GLN A 381 -15.31 31.45 -31.01
CA GLN A 381 -14.51 32.54 -31.55
C GLN A 381 -14.26 32.37 -33.05
N GLU A 382 -13.87 31.18 -33.48
CA GLU A 382 -13.65 30.88 -34.90
C GLU A 382 -14.94 31.03 -35.73
N ASN A 383 -16.10 30.65 -35.17
CA ASN A 383 -17.40 30.88 -35.80
C ASN A 383 -17.76 32.37 -35.90
N LEU A 384 -17.43 33.15 -34.87
CA LEU A 384 -17.63 34.61 -34.89
C LEU A 384 -16.77 35.24 -35.98
N ASP A 385 -15.49 34.87 -36.07
CA ASP A 385 -14.56 35.38 -37.09
C ASP A 385 -15.05 35.06 -38.51
N ARG A 386 -15.54 33.84 -38.75
CA ARG A 386 -16.18 33.45 -40.02
C ARG A 386 -17.39 34.33 -40.33
N LYS A 387 -18.29 34.55 -39.36
CA LYS A 387 -19.46 35.43 -39.57
C LYS A 387 -19.06 36.87 -39.84
N SER A 388 -18.04 37.39 -39.14
CA SER A 388 -17.50 38.72 -39.38
C SER A 388 -16.88 38.85 -40.79
N GLN A 389 -16.20 37.81 -41.28
CA GLN A 389 -15.71 37.76 -42.66
C GLN A 389 -16.88 37.83 -43.67
N THR A 390 -17.92 37.01 -43.48
CA THR A 390 -19.11 37.03 -44.37
C THR A 390 -19.83 38.37 -44.33
N LEU A 391 -19.92 39.04 -43.19
CA LEU A 391 -20.47 40.39 -43.11
C LEU A 391 -19.64 41.39 -43.94
N ARG A 392 -18.30 41.36 -43.81
CA ARG A 392 -17.41 42.20 -44.62
C ARG A 392 -17.57 41.95 -46.12
N GLU A 393 -17.72 40.70 -46.54
CA GLU A 393 -17.97 40.34 -47.95
C GLU A 393 -19.32 40.90 -48.44
N ARG A 394 -20.37 40.82 -47.61
CA ARG A 394 -21.68 41.39 -47.95
C ARG A 394 -21.64 42.91 -48.04
N ASP A 395 -20.94 43.59 -47.12
CA ASP A 395 -20.77 45.04 -47.16
C ASP A 395 -20.01 45.48 -48.43
N ALA A 396 -19.00 44.72 -48.85
CA ALA A 396 -18.28 44.97 -50.10
C ALA A 396 -19.20 44.84 -51.34
N ILE A 397 -20.05 43.80 -51.38
CA ILE A 397 -21.04 43.61 -52.45
C ILE A 397 -22.05 44.76 -52.47
N ILE A 398 -22.54 45.18 -51.29
CA ILE A 398 -23.48 46.32 -51.19
C ILE A 398 -22.83 47.59 -51.74
N ALA A 399 -21.57 47.87 -51.38
CA ALA A 399 -20.84 49.03 -51.89
C ALA A 399 -20.67 48.97 -53.42
N GLU A 400 -20.30 47.81 -53.97
CA GLU A 400 -20.19 47.63 -55.43
C GLU A 400 -21.53 47.85 -56.14
N LEU A 401 -22.62 47.28 -55.62
CA LEU A 401 -23.96 47.47 -56.17
C LEU A 401 -24.40 48.93 -56.11
N GLN A 402 -24.10 49.64 -55.01
CA GLN A 402 -24.36 51.07 -54.89
C GLN A 402 -23.60 51.88 -55.95
N THR A 403 -22.31 51.59 -56.16
CA THR A 403 -21.52 52.22 -57.23
C THR A 403 -22.13 51.97 -58.60
N ARG A 404 -22.46 50.72 -58.93
CA ARG A 404 -23.10 50.37 -60.21
C ARG A 404 -24.45 51.06 -60.42
N CYS A 405 -25.28 51.13 -59.38
CA CYS A 405 -26.54 51.88 -59.44
C CYS A 405 -26.29 53.37 -59.70
N SER A 406 -25.32 53.98 -59.02
CA SER A 406 -24.98 55.40 -59.23
C SER A 406 -24.46 55.69 -60.65
N GLU A 407 -23.66 54.79 -61.22
CA GLU A 407 -23.19 54.87 -62.61
C GLU A 407 -24.35 54.72 -63.61
N GLN A 408 -25.28 53.80 -63.36
CA GLN A 408 -26.48 53.61 -64.17
C GLN A 408 -27.39 54.84 -64.11
N GLU A 409 -27.61 55.41 -62.93
CA GLU A 409 -28.37 56.66 -62.74
C GLU A 409 -27.71 57.84 -63.47
N ALA A 410 -26.38 57.98 -63.37
CA ALA A 410 -25.63 59.00 -64.10
C ALA A 410 -25.74 58.81 -65.63
N GLY A 411 -25.63 57.58 -66.12
CA GLY A 411 -25.80 57.27 -67.54
C GLY A 411 -27.22 57.55 -68.04
N LEU A 412 -28.25 57.23 -67.25
CA LEU A 412 -29.64 57.58 -67.56
C LEU A 412 -29.85 59.11 -67.60
N ALA A 413 -29.25 59.86 -66.66
CA ALA A 413 -29.30 61.31 -66.64
C ALA A 413 -28.61 61.92 -67.88
N GLU A 414 -27.47 61.39 -68.29
CA GLU A 414 -26.78 61.81 -69.51
C GLU A 414 -27.63 61.54 -70.76
N MET A 415 -28.20 60.33 -70.89
CA MET A 415 -29.11 60.00 -71.99
C MET A 415 -30.34 60.92 -72.01
N ALA A 416 -30.95 61.20 -70.86
CA ALA A 416 -32.06 62.14 -70.77
C ALA A 416 -31.67 63.55 -71.26
N ALA A 417 -30.48 64.04 -70.89
CA ALA A 417 -29.96 65.32 -71.37
C ALA A 417 -29.69 65.32 -72.88
N GLN A 418 -29.13 64.23 -73.43
CA GLN A 418 -28.93 64.06 -74.87
C GLN A 418 -30.26 64.04 -75.63
N VAL A 419 -31.26 63.33 -75.12
CA VAL A 419 -32.62 63.29 -75.68
C VAL A 419 -33.25 64.69 -75.64
N GLN A 420 -33.14 65.41 -74.52
CA GLN A 420 -33.65 66.79 -74.42
C GLN A 420 -32.96 67.73 -75.41
N SER A 421 -31.64 67.62 -75.57
CA SER A 421 -30.89 68.37 -76.59
C SER A 421 -31.31 68.01 -78.02
N ALA A 422 -31.54 66.72 -78.30
CA ALA A 422 -32.06 66.25 -79.58
C ALA A 422 -33.47 66.78 -79.86
N GLN A 423 -34.35 66.76 -78.86
CA GLN A 423 -35.70 67.30 -78.93
C GLN A 423 -35.67 68.80 -79.23
N LEU A 424 -34.89 69.59 -78.49
CA LEU A 424 -34.74 71.03 -78.75
C LEU A 424 -34.18 71.32 -80.15
N ARG A 425 -33.26 70.49 -80.66
CA ARG A 425 -32.77 70.59 -82.04
C ARG A 425 -33.87 70.28 -83.05
N ALA A 426 -34.66 69.24 -82.82
CA ALA A 426 -35.81 68.90 -83.66
C ALA A 426 -36.85 70.02 -83.65
N ASP A 427 -37.20 70.55 -82.48
CA ASP A 427 -38.14 71.67 -82.31
C ASP A 427 -37.66 72.95 -83.00
N ARG A 428 -36.34 73.23 -82.97
CA ARG A 428 -35.77 74.35 -83.75
C ARG A 428 -35.95 74.15 -85.25
N VAL A 429 -35.75 72.92 -85.75
CA VAL A 429 -35.92 72.61 -87.18
C VAL A 429 -37.40 72.70 -87.57
N THR A 430 -38.32 72.20 -86.74
CA THR A 430 -39.76 72.31 -87.00
C THR A 430 -40.23 73.76 -86.98
N GLU A 431 -39.75 74.59 -86.05
CA GLU A 431 -40.08 76.02 -86.02
C GLU A 431 -39.48 76.77 -87.23
N GLN A 432 -38.26 76.44 -87.65
CA GLN A 432 -37.69 76.97 -88.90
C GLN A 432 -38.55 76.58 -90.12
N LEU A 433 -39.00 75.33 -90.19
CA LEU A 433 -39.94 74.85 -91.22
C LEU A 433 -41.26 75.61 -91.17
N ARG A 434 -41.80 75.87 -89.98
CA ARG A 434 -43.03 76.65 -89.78
C ARG A 434 -42.86 78.09 -90.28
N HIS A 435 -41.73 78.73 -89.94
CA HIS A 435 -41.40 80.06 -90.46
C HIS A 435 -41.32 80.08 -91.99
N LEU A 436 -40.69 79.07 -92.61
CA LEU A 436 -40.64 78.92 -94.06
C LEU A 436 -42.03 78.68 -94.68
N GLN A 437 -42.90 77.89 -94.04
CA GLN A 437 -44.28 77.67 -94.49
C GLN A 437 -45.12 78.95 -94.41
N THR A 438 -44.91 79.79 -93.40
CA THR A 438 -45.60 81.10 -93.26
C THR A 438 -44.96 82.22 -94.08
N ALA A 439 -43.83 81.98 -94.74
CA ALA A 439 -43.16 82.99 -95.55
C ALA A 439 -44.01 83.32 -96.79
N GLN A 440 -44.45 84.57 -96.90
CA GLN A 440 -45.00 85.08 -98.14
C GLN A 440 -43.88 85.26 -99.16
N TRP A 441 -43.84 84.37 -100.14
CA TRP A 441 -42.96 84.49 -101.29
C TRP A 441 -43.47 85.66 -102.16
N LYS A 442 -42.73 86.77 -102.12
CA LYS A 442 -43.00 87.91 -103.00
C LYS A 442 -42.49 87.62 -104.40
N HIS A 443 -43.18 88.14 -105.40
CA HIS A 443 -42.79 87.97 -106.80
C HIS A 443 -41.44 88.67 -107.05
N ASP A 444 -40.55 88.04 -107.83
CA ASP A 444 -39.17 88.52 -108.06
C ASP A 444 -39.10 89.95 -108.65
N GLY A 445 -40.17 90.41 -109.30
CA GLY A 445 -40.27 91.77 -109.84
C GLY A 445 -40.44 92.88 -108.79
N GLU A 446 -40.78 92.53 -107.54
CA GLU A 446 -41.17 93.49 -106.49
C GLU A 446 -40.16 93.58 -105.33
N VAL A 447 -39.04 92.86 -105.39
CA VAL A 447 -38.04 92.82 -104.32
C VAL A 447 -36.65 93.16 -104.86
N HIS A 448 -36.13 94.33 -104.49
CA HIS A 448 -34.82 94.83 -104.96
C HIS A 448 -33.69 94.66 -103.93
N ALA A 449 -33.99 94.20 -102.70
CA ALA A 449 -33.02 93.95 -101.65
C ALA A 449 -33.46 92.83 -100.68
N CYS A 450 -32.52 92.11 -100.08
CA CYS A 450 -32.81 91.07 -99.10
C CYS A 450 -33.40 91.71 -97.83
N THR A 451 -34.59 91.29 -97.41
CA THR A 451 -35.27 91.84 -96.23
C THR A 451 -34.56 91.55 -94.91
N GLN A 452 -33.70 90.52 -94.83
CA GLN A 452 -33.00 90.18 -93.59
C GLN A 452 -31.67 90.92 -93.41
N CYS A 453 -30.98 91.31 -94.48
CA CYS A 453 -29.69 92.00 -94.39
C CYS A 453 -29.65 93.33 -95.16
N ALA A 454 -30.80 93.79 -95.66
CA ALA A 454 -31.02 95.04 -96.38
C ALA A 454 -30.09 95.30 -97.59
N THR A 455 -29.41 94.26 -98.10
CA THR A 455 -28.49 94.41 -99.24
C THR A 455 -29.22 94.27 -100.58
N PRO A 456 -28.97 95.15 -101.56
CA PRO A 456 -29.64 95.11 -102.85
C PRO A 456 -29.26 93.86 -103.65
N PHE A 457 -30.25 93.25 -104.29
CA PHE A 457 -30.05 92.08 -105.14
C PHE A 457 -29.36 92.52 -106.43
N SER A 458 -28.06 92.24 -106.53
CA SER A 458 -27.28 92.47 -107.75
C SER A 458 -27.06 91.16 -108.52
N ILE A 459 -27.07 91.26 -109.85
CA ILE A 459 -26.86 90.13 -110.77
C ILE A 459 -25.50 89.45 -110.53
N ALA A 460 -24.54 90.14 -109.90
CA ALA A 460 -23.22 89.61 -109.52
C ALA A 460 -23.25 88.53 -108.40
N ARG A 461 -24.41 88.20 -107.83
CA ARG A 461 -24.56 87.09 -106.84
C ARG A 461 -25.49 85.97 -107.31
N ARG A 462 -25.71 85.78 -108.62
CA ARG A 462 -26.26 84.52 -109.14
C ARG A 462 -25.17 83.44 -109.10
N LYS A 463 -24.92 82.86 -107.93
CA LYS A 463 -24.27 81.56 -107.86
C LYS A 463 -25.24 80.56 -108.46
N VAL A 464 -24.88 80.00 -109.62
CA VAL A 464 -25.53 78.86 -110.26
C VAL A 464 -25.76 77.82 -109.16
N ARG A 465 -27.04 77.54 -108.84
CA ARG A 465 -27.40 76.35 -108.07
C ARG A 465 -27.06 75.15 -108.94
N SER A 466 -25.85 74.62 -108.76
CA SER A 466 -25.57 73.23 -109.05
C SER A 466 -26.65 72.41 -108.35
N TRP A 467 -27.45 71.72 -109.15
CA TRP A 467 -28.30 70.64 -108.69
C TRP A 467 -27.40 69.63 -107.95
N VAL A 468 -27.46 69.60 -106.63
CA VAL A 468 -27.05 68.41 -105.89
C VAL A 468 -28.26 67.49 -105.94
N VAL A 469 -28.11 66.47 -106.78
CA VAL A 469 -28.98 65.30 -106.85
C VAL A 469 -29.19 64.78 -105.42
N TRP A 470 -30.44 64.84 -104.96
CA TRP A 470 -30.89 63.98 -103.88
C TRP A 470 -30.75 62.54 -104.38
N ASN A 471 -29.83 61.79 -103.76
CA ASN A 471 -29.72 60.36 -103.96
C ASN A 471 -30.33 59.68 -102.74
N PRO A 472 -31.57 59.17 -102.81
CA PRO A 472 -32.13 58.33 -101.77
C PRO A 472 -31.75 56.90 -102.10
N THR A 473 -30.71 56.35 -101.47
CA THR A 473 -30.51 54.90 -101.49
C THR A 473 -29.77 54.41 -100.24
N VAL A 474 -30.56 53.81 -99.37
CA VAL A 474 -30.31 52.48 -98.78
C VAL A 474 -28.97 52.27 -98.06
N ALA A 475 -29.05 52.21 -96.73
CA ALA A 475 -28.37 51.15 -95.99
C ALA A 475 -29.30 50.69 -94.86
N SER A 476 -30.15 49.75 -95.22
CA SER A 476 -30.76 48.79 -94.30
C SER A 476 -29.64 47.98 -93.64
N PHE A 477 -29.65 47.87 -92.32
CA PHE A 477 -29.48 46.56 -91.68
C PHE A 477 -30.42 46.51 -90.49
N GLY A 478 -31.42 45.65 -90.65
CA GLY A 478 -32.34 45.26 -89.60
C GLY A 478 -31.70 44.30 -88.58
N PRO A 479 -32.55 43.75 -87.69
CA PRO A 479 -32.20 43.29 -86.34
C PRO A 479 -31.87 41.79 -86.29
N PRO A 480 -31.74 41.23 -85.07
CA PRO A 480 -32.84 40.43 -84.55
C PRO A 480 -33.20 40.86 -83.11
N GLY A 481 -34.47 40.96 -82.70
CA GLY A 481 -35.42 39.85 -82.58
C GLY A 481 -34.94 38.95 -81.43
N GLY A 482 -35.44 39.01 -80.20
CA GLY A 482 -36.85 39.04 -79.79
C GLY A 482 -37.29 37.61 -79.45
N GLY A 483 -37.58 37.33 -78.17
CA GLY A 483 -38.21 36.06 -77.77
C GLY A 483 -37.95 35.69 -76.31
N GLY A 484 -38.91 35.99 -75.44
CA GLY A 484 -38.92 35.57 -74.03
C GLY A 484 -39.61 34.23 -73.76
N LYS A 485 -39.95 34.05 -72.47
CA LYS A 485 -40.58 32.91 -71.78
C LYS A 485 -39.57 31.80 -71.43
N GLY A 486 -39.45 31.29 -70.21
CA GLY A 486 -40.36 31.26 -69.06
C GLY A 486 -40.56 29.79 -68.66
N GLY A 487 -40.27 29.45 -67.39
CA GLY A 487 -40.93 28.34 -66.69
C GLY A 487 -40.26 26.97 -66.63
N THR A 488 -39.68 26.70 -65.44
CA THR A 488 -39.81 25.49 -64.61
C THR A 488 -39.23 24.12 -65.02
N SER A 489 -38.51 23.58 -64.03
CA SER A 489 -38.48 22.18 -63.55
C SER A 489 -37.23 21.33 -63.79
N ARG A 490 -36.59 21.07 -62.63
CA ARG A 490 -36.09 19.79 -62.10
C ARG A 490 -34.84 19.12 -62.69
N VAL A 491 -33.88 18.98 -61.76
CA VAL A 491 -33.06 17.80 -61.39
C VAL A 491 -32.10 17.25 -62.46
N VAL A 492 -30.80 17.31 -62.18
CA VAL A 492 -29.87 16.19 -61.87
C VAL A 492 -28.43 16.76 -61.90
N HIS A 493 -27.65 16.38 -60.88
CA HIS A 493 -26.24 16.66 -60.61
C HIS A 493 -25.26 16.54 -61.80
N PRO A 494 -24.11 17.25 -61.72
CA PRO A 494 -22.83 16.72 -62.17
C PRO A 494 -21.94 16.31 -60.99
N LEU A 495 -21.49 15.05 -61.02
CA LEU A 495 -20.44 14.47 -60.17
C LEU A 495 -19.05 14.85 -60.71
N ALA A 496 -18.18 15.38 -59.85
CA ALA A 496 -16.72 15.19 -59.78
C ALA A 496 -16.13 16.33 -58.91
N ASN A 497 -16.07 16.15 -57.60
CA ASN A 497 -14.95 15.63 -56.78
C ASN A 497 -13.90 16.70 -56.38
N PRO A 498 -13.54 16.79 -55.08
CA PRO A 498 -12.84 17.92 -54.48
C PRO A 498 -11.32 17.73 -54.34
N PRO A 499 -10.55 18.80 -54.09
CA PRO A 499 -9.22 18.70 -53.51
C PRO A 499 -9.30 18.61 -51.98
N ARG A 500 -8.46 17.75 -51.42
CA ARG A 500 -8.33 17.39 -50.00
C ARG A 500 -7.50 18.45 -49.24
N THR A 501 -7.91 18.75 -48.01
CA THR A 501 -7.04 19.27 -46.93
C THR A 501 -7.13 18.34 -45.71
N PRO A 502 -6.08 18.30 -44.86
CA PRO A 502 -5.82 17.15 -43.98
C PRO A 502 -6.34 17.35 -42.56
N THR A 503 -6.79 16.26 -41.95
CA THR A 503 -6.96 16.10 -40.50
C THR A 503 -5.82 15.26 -39.95
N ILE A 504 -5.39 15.65 -38.74
CA ILE A 504 -4.46 14.97 -37.86
C ILE A 504 -5.16 13.75 -37.23
N LEU A 505 -4.63 12.54 -37.42
CA LEU A 505 -4.20 11.60 -36.37
C LEU A 505 -3.89 10.20 -36.95
N GLU A 506 -2.76 9.68 -36.47
CA GLU A 506 -2.43 8.27 -36.22
C GLU A 506 -1.76 7.37 -37.28
N ASN A 507 -0.65 6.80 -36.77
CA ASN A 507 -0.07 5.48 -37.02
C ASN A 507 0.95 5.32 -38.14
N LEU A 508 2.19 5.66 -37.76
CA LEU A 508 3.45 5.12 -38.24
C LEU A 508 3.45 3.59 -38.21
N TYR A 509 3.49 2.99 -39.39
CA TYR A 509 4.00 1.65 -39.67
C TYR A 509 5.03 1.78 -40.80
N TRP A 510 6.05 0.90 -40.81
CA TRP A 510 7.33 0.89 -41.56
C TRP A 510 8.50 1.35 -40.68
N LEU A 511 9.56 0.57 -40.41
CA LEU A 511 10.20 -0.53 -41.15
C LEU A 511 10.77 -1.58 -40.18
N GLY A 512 10.36 -2.83 -40.37
CA GLY A 512 11.19 -3.98 -40.03
C GLY A 512 12.27 -4.16 -41.09
N ARG A 513 13.53 -4.18 -40.65
CA ARG A 513 14.64 -4.95 -41.23
C ARG A 513 15.85 -4.80 -40.31
N ASN A 514 16.12 -5.83 -39.50
CA ASN A 514 17.41 -6.50 -39.57
C ASN A 514 17.29 -7.89 -38.94
N ARG A 515 17.64 -8.88 -39.76
CA ARG A 515 17.86 -10.27 -39.41
C ARG A 515 19.26 -10.41 -38.81
N CYS A 516 19.37 -11.34 -37.86
CA CYS A 516 20.49 -12.26 -37.59
C CYS A 516 21.90 -11.68 -37.33
N ILE A 517 22.49 -12.01 -36.18
CA ILE A 517 23.45 -13.12 -36.01
C ILE A 517 23.82 -13.23 -34.53
N GLU A 518 23.92 -14.47 -34.07
CA GLU A 518 24.45 -14.96 -32.78
C GLU A 518 25.83 -14.35 -32.44
N VAL A 519 26.24 -14.38 -31.18
CA VAL A 519 27.46 -15.04 -30.68
C VAL A 519 27.79 -14.52 -29.27
N LEU A 520 27.81 -15.48 -28.34
CA LEU A 520 28.30 -15.52 -26.96
C LEU A 520 27.40 -14.94 -25.84
#